data_AF-A0A5P2CKT2-F1
#
_entry.id   AF-A0A5P2CKT2-F1
#
_cell.length_a   1.000
_cell.length_b   1.000
_cell.length_c   1.000
_cell.angle_alpha   90.00
_cell.angle_beta   90.00
_cell.angle_gamma   90.00
#
_symmetry.space_group_name_H-M   'P 1'
#
loop_
_entity.id
_entity.type
_entity.pdbx_description
1 polymer ?
#
loop_
_entity_poly.entity_id
_entity_poly.type
_entity_poly.pdbx_seq_one_letter_code
_entity_poly.pdbx_strand_id
1 'polypeptide(L)'
;MTERSHAARAKSAALRAASVCHHVERHEAPEHVVWKAAHAARVSLQALAVLSESAPDPAADSRCARNAAAAAAQAAQMGQQHDGDSDLAVAACRAALGASQAAAAAAGREGLGADEALNAAADAAESAAVAAAERAGWMRPGQRLPEMSTGMRSPELMSMMHF
;
A
#
# COMPACT_ATOMS: atom_id res chain seq x y z
N MET A 1 5.36 -19.89 8.03
CA MET A 1 4.11 -19.55 7.30
C MET A 1 3.91 -18.04 7.14
N THR A 2 4.62 -17.20 7.90
CA THR A 2 4.47 -15.74 7.98
C THR A 2 5.02 -14.95 6.79
N GLU A 3 6.14 -15.37 6.18
CA GLU A 3 6.75 -14.72 5.00
C GLU A 3 5.77 -14.58 3.83
N ARG A 4 4.99 -15.64 3.55
CA ARG A 4 3.94 -15.62 2.51
C ARG A 4 2.82 -14.62 2.82
N SER A 5 2.53 -14.36 4.11
CA SER A 5 1.51 -13.38 4.52
C SER A 5 2.00 -11.95 4.30
N HIS A 6 3.24 -11.64 4.66
CA HIS A 6 3.82 -10.30 4.48
C HIS A 6 3.88 -9.90 3.00
N ALA A 7 4.34 -10.81 2.15
CA ALA A 7 4.36 -10.60 0.70
C ALA A 7 2.94 -10.37 0.13
N ALA A 8 1.96 -11.17 0.55
CA ALA A 8 0.57 -11.02 0.13
C ALA A 8 -0.02 -9.67 0.56
N ARG A 9 0.25 -9.25 1.80
CA ARG A 9 -0.20 -7.97 2.35
C ARG A 9 0.44 -6.78 1.63
N ALA A 10 1.75 -6.83 1.39
CA ALA A 10 2.46 -5.80 0.62
C ALA A 10 1.89 -5.70 -0.80
N LYS A 11 1.61 -6.83 -1.44
CA LYS A 11 0.99 -6.90 -2.77
C LYS A 11 -0.42 -6.32 -2.78
N SER A 12 -1.24 -6.64 -1.79
CA SER A 12 -2.60 -6.09 -1.63
C SER A 12 -2.57 -4.57 -1.47
N ALA A 13 -1.69 -4.06 -0.59
CA ALA A 13 -1.54 -2.63 -0.37
C ALA A 13 -1.07 -1.90 -1.65
N ALA A 14 -0.10 -2.45 -2.37
CA ALA A 14 0.38 -1.88 -3.63
C ALA A 14 -0.71 -1.86 -4.71
N LEU A 15 -1.50 -2.93 -4.82
CA LEU A 15 -2.65 -2.97 -5.72
C LEU A 15 -3.65 -1.87 -5.37
N ARG A 16 -4.00 -1.74 -4.09
CA ARG A 16 -4.96 -0.73 -3.61
C ARG A 16 -4.48 0.69 -3.88
N ALA A 17 -3.20 0.97 -3.64
CA ALA A 17 -2.60 2.28 -3.95
C ALA A 17 -2.67 2.59 -5.45
N ALA A 18 -2.32 1.62 -6.30
CA ALA A 18 -2.37 1.78 -7.76
C ALA A 18 -3.80 1.95 -8.28
N SER A 19 -4.78 1.23 -7.73
CA SER A 19 -6.19 1.38 -8.08
C SER A 19 -6.74 2.75 -7.71
N VAL A 20 -6.41 3.27 -6.52
CA VAL A 20 -6.80 4.64 -6.15
C VAL A 20 -6.17 5.68 -7.07
N CYS A 21 -4.89 5.51 -7.43
CA CYS A 21 -4.23 6.36 -8.43
C CYS A 21 -5.01 6.37 -9.76
N HIS A 22 -5.35 5.19 -10.27
CA HIS A 22 -6.11 5.09 -11.51
C HIS A 22 -7.53 5.68 -11.39
N HIS A 23 -8.18 5.52 -10.24
CA HIS A 23 -9.48 6.12 -9.95
C HIS A 23 -9.43 7.64 -10.06
N VAL A 24 -8.48 8.29 -9.38
CA VAL A 24 -8.37 9.76 -9.39
C VAL A 24 -7.91 10.31 -10.75
N GLU A 25 -7.08 9.57 -11.50
CA GLU A 25 -6.71 9.90 -12.88
C GLU A 25 -7.93 9.86 -13.82
N ARG A 26 -8.74 8.80 -13.73
CA ARG A 26 -9.88 8.57 -14.63
C ARG A 26 -11.01 9.58 -14.42
N HIS A 27 -11.15 10.11 -13.21
CA HIS A 27 -12.24 11.02 -12.84
C HIS A 27 -11.78 12.48 -12.73
N GLU A 28 -10.69 12.84 -13.43
CA GLU A 28 -10.23 14.22 -13.62
C GLU A 28 -10.01 14.97 -12.29
N ALA A 29 -9.45 14.29 -11.30
CA ALA A 29 -9.08 14.93 -10.04
C ALA A 29 -8.09 16.09 -10.26
N PRO A 30 -8.02 17.07 -9.34
CA PRO A 30 -7.01 18.12 -9.41
C PRO A 30 -5.60 17.54 -9.51
N GLU A 31 -4.72 18.20 -10.27
CA GLU A 31 -3.38 17.70 -10.59
C GLU A 31 -2.57 17.32 -9.34
N HIS A 32 -2.67 18.09 -8.26
CA HIS A 32 -1.95 17.78 -7.01
C HIS A 32 -2.43 16.50 -6.33
N VAL A 33 -3.71 16.13 -6.50
CA VAL A 33 -4.28 14.87 -6.00
C VAL A 33 -3.74 13.71 -6.81
N VAL A 34 -3.76 13.83 -8.13
CA VAL A 34 -3.22 12.83 -9.06
C VAL A 34 -1.74 12.58 -8.79
N TRP A 35 -0.94 13.65 -8.71
CA TRP A 35 0.51 13.53 -8.46
C TRP A 35 0.82 12.83 -7.13
N LYS A 36 0.11 13.19 -6.05
CA LYS A 36 0.31 12.57 -4.74
C LYS A 36 -0.12 11.10 -4.72
N ALA A 37 -1.23 10.77 -5.37
CA ALA A 37 -1.69 9.38 -5.50
C ALA A 37 -0.69 8.53 -6.30
N ALA A 38 -0.19 9.06 -7.41
CA ALA A 38 0.83 8.40 -8.23
C ALA A 38 2.16 8.20 -7.49
N HIS A 39 2.59 9.21 -6.73
CA HIS A 39 3.77 9.08 -5.87
C HIS A 39 3.58 7.99 -4.81
N ALA A 40 2.45 7.99 -4.11
CA ALA A 40 2.12 6.98 -3.11
C ALA A 40 2.07 5.56 -3.71
N ALA A 41 1.43 5.38 -4.88
CA ALA A 41 1.41 4.10 -5.59
C ALA A 41 2.83 3.61 -5.92
N ARG A 42 3.71 4.50 -6.39
CA ARG A 42 5.12 4.17 -6.68
C ARG A 42 5.88 3.73 -5.44
N VAL A 43 5.77 4.47 -4.33
CA VAL A 43 6.43 4.12 -3.06
C VAL A 43 5.94 2.77 -2.56
N SER A 44 4.64 2.48 -2.68
CA SER A 44 4.07 1.19 -2.29
C SER A 44 4.62 0.04 -3.14
N LEU A 45 4.77 0.25 -4.44
CA LEU A 45 5.36 -0.74 -5.36
C LEU A 45 6.84 -0.96 -5.10
N GLN A 46 7.60 0.10 -4.78
CA GLN A 46 9.01 -0.03 -4.40
C GLN A 46 9.18 -0.88 -3.14
N ALA A 47 8.33 -0.70 -2.13
CA ALA A 47 8.35 -1.53 -0.93
C ALA A 47 8.09 -3.01 -1.23
N LEU A 48 7.19 -3.32 -2.16
CA LEU A 48 6.94 -4.69 -2.64
C LEU A 48 8.14 -5.26 -3.41
N ALA A 49 8.79 -4.46 -4.26
CA ALA A 49 9.96 -4.88 -5.01
C ALA A 49 11.14 -5.23 -4.09
N VAL A 50 11.40 -4.43 -3.06
CA VAL A 50 12.44 -4.70 -2.05
C VAL A 50 12.19 -6.04 -1.33
N LEU A 51 10.93 -6.32 -0.96
CA LEU A 51 10.55 -7.59 -0.37
C LEU A 51 10.83 -8.77 -1.32
N SER A 52 10.51 -8.61 -2.61
CA SER A 52 10.58 -9.70 -3.60
C SER A 52 12.01 -10.13 -3.95
N GLU A 53 12.99 -9.28 -3.69
CA GLU A 53 14.41 -9.52 -4.01
C GLU A 53 15.28 -9.83 -2.79
N SER A 54 14.74 -9.64 -1.59
CA SER A 54 15.47 -9.91 -0.35
C SER A 54 15.41 -11.40 0.00
N ALA A 55 16.43 -11.89 0.69
CA ALA A 55 16.32 -13.17 1.38
C ALA A 55 15.20 -13.10 2.42
N PRO A 56 14.42 -14.17 2.63
CA PRO A 56 13.32 -14.13 3.58
C PRO A 56 13.79 -13.76 5.00
N ASP A 57 13.22 -12.68 5.54
CA ASP A 57 13.44 -12.19 6.90
C ASP A 57 12.11 -11.62 7.40
N PRO A 58 11.44 -12.28 8.35
CA PRO A 58 10.13 -11.84 8.85
C PRO A 58 10.11 -10.38 9.32
N ALA A 59 11.19 -9.89 9.91
CA ALA A 59 11.26 -8.52 10.40
C ALA A 59 11.42 -7.53 9.24
N ALA A 60 12.26 -7.85 8.25
CA ALA A 60 12.42 -7.03 7.04
C ALA A 60 11.16 -7.04 6.18
N ASP A 61 10.56 -8.20 5.97
CA ASP A 61 9.33 -8.41 5.20
C ASP A 61 8.17 -7.65 5.82
N SER A 62 8.01 -7.74 7.15
CA SER A 62 6.96 -7.00 7.86
C SER A 62 7.16 -5.49 7.77
N ARG A 63 8.41 -4.99 7.78
CA ARG A 63 8.71 -3.56 7.55
C ARG A 63 8.34 -3.13 6.14
N CYS A 64 8.63 -3.96 5.13
CA CYS A 64 8.25 -3.68 3.75
C CYS A 64 6.72 -3.67 3.57
N ALA A 65 6.01 -4.64 4.16
CA ALA A 65 4.55 -4.67 4.16
C ALA A 65 3.94 -3.45 4.84
N ARG A 66 4.51 -3.00 5.97
CA ARG A 66 4.11 -1.75 6.65
C ARG A 66 4.31 -0.53 5.76
N ASN A 67 5.47 -0.42 5.09
CA ASN A 67 5.77 0.71 4.21
C ASN A 67 4.79 0.77 3.02
N ALA A 68 4.47 -0.39 2.42
CA ALA A 68 3.43 -0.49 1.40
C ALA A 68 2.06 -0.05 1.93
N ALA A 69 1.65 -0.52 3.10
CA ALA A 69 0.37 -0.15 3.70
C ALA A 69 0.28 1.35 4.04
N ALA A 70 1.37 1.96 4.52
CA ALA A 70 1.45 3.39 4.80
C ALA A 70 1.29 4.23 3.51
N ALA A 71 1.98 3.86 2.44
CA ALA A 71 1.82 4.49 1.14
C ALA A 71 0.41 4.30 0.57
N ALA A 72 -0.18 3.10 0.71
CA ALA A 72 -1.58 2.87 0.31
C ALA A 72 -2.58 3.72 1.10
N ALA A 73 -2.33 4.01 2.38
CA ALA A 73 -3.14 4.94 3.16
C ALA A 73 -2.98 6.40 2.70
N GLN A 74 -1.81 6.81 2.20
CA GLN A 74 -1.63 8.12 1.57
C GLN A 74 -2.41 8.23 0.26
N ALA A 75 -2.39 7.18 -0.57
CA ALA A 75 -3.22 7.13 -1.77
C ALA A 75 -4.71 7.22 -1.42
N ALA A 76 -5.18 6.48 -0.41
CA ALA A 76 -6.57 6.52 0.03
C ALA A 76 -7.02 7.90 0.53
N GLN A 77 -6.14 8.67 1.18
CA GLN A 77 -6.43 10.07 1.53
C GLN A 77 -6.64 10.94 0.28
N MET A 78 -5.92 10.68 -0.81
CA MET A 78 -6.14 11.37 -2.09
C MET A 78 -7.45 10.94 -2.76
N GLY A 79 -7.82 9.66 -2.66
CA GLY A 79 -9.14 9.16 -3.06
C GLY A 79 -10.26 9.87 -2.30
N GLN A 80 -10.16 9.99 -0.98
CA GLN A 80 -11.13 10.75 -0.18
C GLN A 80 -11.14 12.24 -0.54
N GLN A 81 -9.97 12.85 -0.72
CA GLN A 81 -9.91 14.26 -1.10
C GLN A 81 -10.58 14.51 -2.47
N HIS A 82 -10.52 13.55 -3.39
CA HIS A 82 -11.18 13.63 -4.68
C HIS A 82 -12.70 13.45 -4.57
N ASP A 83 -13.14 12.38 -3.90
CA ASP A 83 -14.56 12.01 -3.79
C ASP A 83 -15.32 12.83 -2.73
N GLY A 84 -14.60 13.68 -1.97
CA GLY A 84 -15.13 14.45 -0.85
C GLY A 84 -15.47 13.58 0.37
N ASP A 85 -16.22 14.16 1.30
CA ASP A 85 -16.61 13.50 2.56
C ASP A 85 -17.81 12.56 2.41
N SER A 86 -17.92 11.85 1.28
CA SER A 86 -18.92 10.78 1.17
C SER A 86 -18.62 9.68 2.18
N ASP A 87 -19.66 9.09 2.78
CA ASP A 87 -19.52 8.04 3.81
C ASP A 87 -18.64 6.88 3.33
N LEU A 88 -18.73 6.52 2.04
CA LEU A 88 -17.94 5.46 1.42
C LEU A 88 -16.47 5.84 1.31
N ALA A 89 -16.16 7.07 0.87
CA ALA A 89 -14.79 7.56 0.76
C ALA A 89 -14.12 7.70 2.14
N VAL A 90 -14.85 8.24 3.13
CA VAL A 90 -14.39 8.33 4.52
C VAL A 90 -14.13 6.93 5.09
N ALA A 91 -15.05 5.98 4.88
CA ALA A 91 -14.89 4.61 5.35
C ALA A 91 -13.69 3.90 4.70
N ALA A 92 -13.47 4.09 3.40
CA ALA A 92 -12.33 3.52 2.68
C ALA A 92 -11.00 4.10 3.16
N CYS A 93 -10.92 5.42 3.34
CA CYS A 93 -9.74 6.07 3.91
C CYS A 93 -9.44 5.60 5.35
N ARG A 94 -10.48 5.53 6.20
CA ARG A 94 -10.35 5.05 7.57
C ARG A 94 -9.89 3.59 7.64
N ALA A 95 -10.42 2.73 6.78
CA ALA A 95 -10.00 1.33 6.71
C ALA A 95 -8.53 1.21 6.24
N ALA A 96 -8.11 2.02 5.27
CA ALA A 96 -6.72 2.08 4.82
C ALA A 96 -5.75 2.53 5.93
N LEU A 97 -6.14 3.53 6.72
CA LEU A 97 -5.38 3.97 7.90
C LEU A 97 -5.31 2.85 8.96
N GLY A 98 -6.40 2.13 9.18
CA GLY A 98 -6.45 0.96 10.08
C GLY A 98 -5.49 -0.15 9.64
N ALA A 99 -5.45 -0.47 8.34
CA ALA A 99 -4.49 -1.43 7.78
C ALA A 99 -3.04 -0.99 7.97
N SER A 100 -2.74 0.30 7.77
CA SER A 100 -1.40 0.86 8.02
C SER A 100 -0.99 0.75 9.48
N GLN A 101 -1.90 1.05 10.42
CA GLN A 101 -1.64 0.95 11.87
C GLN A 101 -1.42 -0.50 12.31
N ALA A 102 -2.25 -1.44 11.84
CA ALA A 102 -2.10 -2.86 12.16
C ALA A 102 -0.79 -3.43 11.60
N ALA A 103 -0.42 -3.06 10.38
CA ALA A 103 0.88 -3.46 9.80
C ALA A 103 2.06 -2.84 10.57
N ALA A 104 1.92 -1.63 11.12
CA ALA A 104 2.92 -1.02 11.97
C ALA A 104 3.09 -1.74 13.31
N ALA A 105 1.99 -2.19 13.92
CA ALA A 105 2.03 -3.01 15.12
C ALA A 105 2.73 -4.35 14.87
N ALA A 106 2.39 -5.06 13.78
CA ALA A 106 3.04 -6.32 13.41
C ALA A 106 4.55 -6.17 13.15
N ALA A 107 4.97 -5.05 12.56
CA ALA A 107 6.38 -4.74 12.31
C ALA A 107 7.12 -4.17 13.54
N GLY A 108 6.41 -3.89 14.62
CA GLY A 108 6.93 -3.26 15.83
C GLY A 108 7.94 -4.14 16.58
N ARG A 109 8.64 -3.53 17.53
CA ARG A 109 9.71 -4.18 18.31
C ARG A 109 9.26 -5.43 19.08
N GLU A 110 8.00 -5.50 19.48
CA GLU A 110 7.46 -6.61 20.27
C GLU A 110 7.24 -7.86 19.41
N GLY A 111 6.80 -7.69 18.15
CA GLY A 111 6.49 -8.80 17.25
C GLY A 111 7.58 -9.14 16.24
N LEU A 112 8.43 -8.17 15.86
CA LEU A 112 9.46 -8.30 14.81
C LEU A 112 8.96 -9.05 13.55
N GLY A 113 7.69 -8.89 13.18
CA GLY A 113 7.07 -9.59 12.06
C GLY A 113 6.79 -11.08 12.27
N ALA A 114 7.09 -11.64 13.44
CA ALA A 114 6.91 -13.05 13.78
C ALA A 114 5.64 -13.34 14.61
N ASP A 115 5.08 -12.34 15.30
CA ASP A 115 3.86 -12.51 16.11
C ASP A 115 2.64 -12.85 15.22
N GLU A 116 2.07 -14.04 15.41
CA GLU A 116 0.97 -14.54 14.60
C GLU A 116 -0.34 -13.78 14.81
N ALA A 117 -0.63 -13.34 16.03
CA ALA A 117 -1.87 -12.62 16.34
C ALA A 117 -1.86 -11.21 15.72
N LEU A 118 -0.73 -10.51 15.82
CA LEU A 118 -0.54 -9.21 15.18
C LEU A 118 -0.56 -9.35 13.66
N ASN A 119 0.01 -10.41 13.11
CA ASN A 119 -0.04 -10.70 11.68
C ASN A 119 -1.46 -10.97 11.19
N ALA A 120 -2.23 -11.80 11.89
CA ALA A 120 -3.62 -12.07 11.56
C ALA A 120 -4.49 -10.79 11.63
N ALA A 121 -4.26 -9.94 12.65
CA ALA A 121 -4.95 -8.65 12.77
C ALA A 121 -4.62 -7.72 11.58
N ALA A 122 -3.37 -7.68 11.14
CA ALA A 122 -2.96 -6.90 9.97
C ALA A 122 -3.56 -7.44 8.66
N ASP A 123 -3.69 -8.77 8.51
CA ASP A 123 -4.33 -9.39 7.33
C ASP A 123 -5.84 -9.11 7.29
N ALA A 124 -6.52 -9.17 8.45
CA ALA A 124 -7.93 -8.81 8.57
C ALA A 124 -8.16 -7.31 8.26
N ALA A 125 -7.29 -6.43 8.75
CA ALA A 125 -7.37 -5.01 8.48
C ALA A 125 -7.13 -4.68 7.00
N GLU A 126 -6.16 -5.34 6.34
CA GLU A 126 -5.94 -5.18 4.91
C GLU A 126 -7.14 -5.68 4.09
N SER A 127 -7.73 -6.82 4.47
CA SER A 127 -8.94 -7.34 3.83
C SER A 127 -10.13 -6.36 3.96
N ALA A 128 -10.29 -5.75 5.14
CA ALA A 128 -11.31 -4.72 5.36
C ALA A 128 -11.05 -3.45 4.53
N ALA A 129 -9.80 -3.06 4.36
CA ALA A 129 -9.40 -1.93 3.52
C ALA A 129 -9.70 -2.17 2.04
N VAL A 130 -9.44 -3.38 1.52
CA VAL A 130 -9.81 -3.77 0.16
C VAL A 130 -11.32 -3.71 -0.02
N ALA A 131 -12.09 -4.36 0.86
CA ALA A 131 -13.55 -4.35 0.77
C ALA A 131 -14.16 -2.94 0.85
N ALA A 132 -13.57 -2.04 1.63
CA ALA A 132 -14.01 -0.65 1.71
C ALA A 132 -13.67 0.13 0.41
N ALA A 133 -12.48 -0.07 -0.15
CA ALA A 133 -12.09 0.54 -1.42
C ALA A 133 -12.94 0.04 -2.60
N GLU A 134 -13.34 -1.23 -2.61
CA GLU A 134 -14.29 -1.78 -3.58
C GLU A 134 -15.67 -1.14 -3.46
N ARG A 135 -16.19 -1.00 -2.23
CA ARG A 135 -17.47 -0.31 -1.99
C ARG A 135 -17.44 1.17 -2.37
N ALA A 136 -16.30 1.84 -2.23
CA ALA A 136 -16.10 3.20 -2.69
C ALA A 136 -15.92 3.31 -4.21
N GLY A 137 -15.84 2.19 -4.94
CA GLY A 137 -15.64 2.18 -6.39
C GLY A 137 -14.20 2.43 -6.83
N TRP A 138 -13.25 2.55 -5.90
CA TRP A 138 -11.83 2.79 -6.19
C TRP A 138 -11.12 1.56 -6.75
N MET A 139 -11.63 0.37 -6.43
CA MET A 139 -11.06 -0.92 -6.81
C MET A 139 -12.11 -1.82 -7.44
N ARG A 140 -11.70 -2.67 -8.38
CA ARG A 140 -12.52 -3.77 -8.87
C ARG A 140 -12.11 -5.10 -8.22
N PRO A 141 -13.07 -5.98 -7.88
CA PRO A 141 -12.75 -7.32 -7.42
C PRO A 141 -11.86 -8.07 -8.41
N GLY A 142 -10.79 -8.68 -7.92
CA GLY A 142 -9.85 -9.45 -8.75
C GLY A 142 -8.96 -8.62 -9.68
N GLN A 143 -8.92 -7.29 -9.52
CA GLN A 143 -7.99 -6.43 -10.26
C GLN A 143 -6.55 -6.88 -10.03
N ARG A 144 -5.78 -7.00 -11.11
CA ARG A 144 -4.34 -7.29 -11.03
C ARG A 144 -3.56 -6.00 -10.89
N LEU A 145 -2.38 -6.10 -10.28
CA LEU A 145 -1.45 -4.98 -10.19
C LEU A 145 -1.16 -4.48 -11.61
N PRO A 146 -1.40 -3.19 -11.90
CA PRO A 146 -1.00 -2.63 -13.18
C PRO A 146 0.52 -2.71 -13.31
N GLU A 147 1.02 -2.93 -14.53
CA GLU A 147 2.44 -2.76 -14.83
C GLU A 147 2.80 -1.28 -14.67
N MET A 148 3.31 -0.95 -13.50
CA MET A 148 3.80 0.38 -13.18
C MET A 148 5.30 0.28 -12.95
N SER A 149 6.08 1.10 -13.65
CA SER A 149 7.51 1.23 -13.37
C SER A 149 7.66 1.65 -11.92
N THR A 150 8.39 0.86 -11.13
CA THR A 150 8.73 1.20 -9.74
C THR A 150 9.64 2.43 -9.66
N GLY A 151 10.07 2.99 -10.79
CA GLY A 151 11.15 3.96 -10.86
C GLY A 151 12.51 3.31 -10.57
N MET A 152 13.56 4.04 -10.92
CA MET A 152 14.95 3.67 -10.66
C MET A 152 15.24 3.71 -9.16
N ARG A 153 16.01 2.76 -8.64
CA ARG A 153 16.34 2.72 -7.21
C ARG A 153 17.33 3.82 -6.86
N SER A 154 17.30 4.32 -5.63
CA SER A 154 18.25 5.35 -5.17
C SER A 154 19.74 4.97 -5.39
N PRO A 155 20.19 3.72 -5.21
CA PRO A 155 21.57 3.33 -5.51
C PRO A 155 21.90 3.38 -7.01
N GLU A 156 20.97 3.00 -7.88
CA GLU A 156 21.12 3.07 -9.34
C GLU A 156 21.17 4.53 -9.81
N LEU A 157 20.32 5.39 -9.22
CA LEU A 157 20.30 6.83 -9.47
C LEU A 157 21.61 7.50 -9.00
N MET A 158 22.13 7.11 -7.83
CA MET A 158 23.43 7.59 -7.34
C MET A 158 24.58 7.09 -8.20
N SER A 159 24.56 5.82 -8.64
CA SER A 159 25.56 5.28 -9.56
C SER A 159 25.58 6.01 -10.91
N MET A 160 24.45 6.56 -11.36
CA MET A 160 24.38 7.37 -12.58
C MET A 160 24.81 8.83 -12.39
N MET A 161 24.74 9.38 -11.18
CA MET A 161 25.21 10.74 -10.87
C MET A 161 26.70 10.81 -10.54
N HIS A 162 27.39 9.67 -10.52
CA HIS A 162 28.83 9.56 -10.28
C HIS A 162 29.63 9.26 -11.57
N PHE A 163 29.10 9.60 -12.74
CA PHE A 163 29.84 9.64 -14.01
C PHE A 163 30.38 11.04 -14.32
#